data_AF-A0A522HJY2-F1
#
_entry.id   AF-A0A522HJY2-F1
#
_cell.length_a   1.000
_cell.length_b   1.000
_cell.length_c   1.000
_cell.angle_alpha   90.00
_cell.angle_beta   90.00
_cell.angle_gamma   90.00
#
_symmetry.space_group_name_H-M   'P 1'
#
loop_
_entity.id
_entity.type
_entity.pdbx_description
1 polymer ?
#
loop_
_entity_poly.entity_id
_entity_poly.type
_entity_poly.pdbx_seq_one_letter_code
_entity_poly.pdbx_strand_id
1 'polypeptide(L)'
;MSRPKDKKIRILATSGLAREPQLSSVPTFTQAGVKRQAFGWNAFFASASMPDAEVKMLGKAIMEVVSTPSVQKALRKNGLTPVVAAAE
;
A
#
# COMPACT_ATOMS: atom_id res chain seq x y z
N MET A 1 -21.13 28.66 2.68
CA MET A 1 -20.56 28.10 3.92
C MET A 1 -19.62 26.94 3.58
N SER A 2 -18.31 27.22 3.47
CA SER A 2 -17.28 26.20 3.18
C SER A 2 -16.83 25.55 4.48
N ARG A 3 -16.81 24.21 4.55
CA ARG A 3 -16.39 23.46 5.75
C ARG A 3 -14.87 23.60 5.93
N PRO A 4 -14.36 24.13 7.06
CA PRO A 4 -12.96 23.99 7.44
C PRO A 4 -12.76 22.53 7.87
N LYS A 5 -12.20 21.70 7.00
CA LYS A 5 -11.65 20.40 7.43
C LYS A 5 -10.24 20.66 7.97
N ASP A 6 -10.18 20.99 9.25
CA ASP A 6 -9.02 20.98 10.14
C ASP A 6 -7.69 20.56 9.48
N LYS A 7 -6.95 21.53 8.92
CA LYS A 7 -5.54 21.39 8.52
C LYS A 7 -4.65 21.35 9.76
N LYS A 8 -4.87 20.39 10.66
CA LYS A 8 -4.04 20.22 11.88
C LYS A 8 -2.63 19.70 11.54
N ILE A 9 -2.45 19.16 10.33
CA ILE A 9 -1.19 18.57 9.87
C ILE A 9 -0.87 19.11 8.47
N ARG A 10 0.40 19.48 8.26
CA ARG A 10 0.98 19.82 6.97
C ARG A 10 1.97 18.73 6.58
N ILE A 11 1.71 18.03 5.49
CA ILE A 11 2.63 17.03 4.93
C ILE A 11 3.76 17.78 4.22
N LEU A 12 5.01 17.52 4.59
CA LEU A 12 6.19 18.18 4.04
C LEU A 12 6.88 17.36 2.93
N ALA A 13 6.90 16.04 3.08
CA ALA A 13 7.42 15.11 2.09
C ALA A 13 6.85 13.70 2.30
N THR A 14 6.91 12.86 1.26
CA THR A 14 6.58 11.43 1.30
C THR A 14 7.83 10.56 1.13
N SER A 15 7.79 9.31 1.60
CA SER A 15 8.94 8.39 1.56
C SER A 15 9.03 7.52 0.30
N GLY A 16 8.06 7.66 -0.62
CA GLY A 16 7.95 6.84 -1.83
C GLY A 16 8.93 7.22 -2.95
N LEU A 17 8.97 6.41 -4.01
CA LEU A 17 9.80 6.65 -5.21
C LEU A 17 9.33 7.85 -6.02
N ALA A 18 8.01 8.02 -6.08
CA ALA A 18 7.34 9.04 -6.87
C ALA A 18 6.28 9.74 -6.03
N ARG A 19 5.76 10.85 -6.55
CA ARG A 19 4.68 11.58 -5.91
C ARG A 19 3.40 10.77 -6.01
N GLU A 20 2.69 10.69 -4.89
CA GLU A 20 1.37 10.08 -4.86
C GLU A 20 0.39 10.93 -5.68
N PRO A 21 -0.48 10.34 -6.53
CA PRO A 21 -1.45 11.10 -7.31
C PRO A 21 -2.36 11.99 -6.44
N GLN A 22 -2.66 11.54 -5.22
CA GLN A 22 -3.48 12.26 -4.25
C GLN A 22 -2.73 13.39 -3.53
N LEU A 23 -1.38 13.42 -3.61
CA LEU A 23 -0.49 14.42 -2.99
C LEU A 23 0.52 14.97 -3.99
N SER A 24 0.07 15.30 -5.22
CA SER A 24 0.96 15.70 -6.32
C SER A 24 1.82 16.94 -6.03
N SER A 25 1.41 17.83 -5.12
CA SER A 25 2.19 18.99 -4.71
C SER A 25 3.25 18.69 -3.64
N VAL A 26 3.18 17.54 -2.97
CA VAL A 26 4.11 17.14 -1.91
C VAL A 26 5.31 16.41 -2.53
N PRO A 27 6.57 16.83 -2.25
CA PRO A 27 7.76 16.14 -2.76
C PRO A 27 7.99 14.79 -2.08
N THR A 28 8.76 13.93 -2.71
CA THR A 28 9.37 12.78 -2.01
C THR A 28 10.59 13.25 -1.19
N PHE A 29 11.08 12.42 -0.26
CA PHE A 29 12.34 12.67 0.44
C PHE A 29 13.49 12.91 -0.53
N THR A 30 13.59 12.09 -1.58
CA THR A 30 14.65 12.20 -2.58
C THR A 30 14.57 13.53 -3.35
N GLN A 31 13.36 14.00 -3.69
CA GLN A 31 13.14 15.30 -4.33
C GLN A 31 13.41 16.49 -3.38
N ALA A 32 13.29 16.27 -2.07
CA ALA A 32 13.60 17.25 -1.04
C ALA A 32 15.08 17.22 -0.59
N GLY A 33 15.95 16.46 -1.27
CA GLY A 33 17.38 16.38 -0.98
C GLY A 33 17.77 15.33 0.07
N VAL A 34 16.81 14.56 0.60
CA VAL A 34 17.05 13.47 1.55
C VAL A 34 17.10 12.14 0.80
N LYS A 35 18.30 11.55 0.66
CA LYS A 35 18.51 10.30 -0.08
C LYS A 35 18.10 9.06 0.73
N ARG A 36 16.83 9.00 1.14
CA ARG A 36 16.22 7.87 1.87
C ARG A 36 14.87 7.53 1.26
N GLN A 37 14.53 6.25 1.30
CA GLN A 37 13.22 5.73 0.93
C GLN A 37 12.76 4.80 2.05
N ALA A 38 11.46 4.75 2.25
CA ALA A 38 10.86 3.85 3.21
C ALA A 38 9.48 3.42 2.70
N PHE A 39 9.28 2.11 2.62
CA PHE A 39 8.03 1.50 2.21
C PHE A 39 7.48 0.67 3.37
N GLY A 40 6.25 0.99 3.79
CA GLY A 40 5.47 0.08 4.62
C GLY A 40 4.83 -0.97 3.72
N TRP A 41 4.90 -2.23 4.11
CA TRP A 41 4.20 -3.32 3.45
C TRP A 41 3.32 -4.07 4.46
N ASN A 42 2.27 -4.68 3.94
CA ASN A 42 1.39 -5.56 4.70
C ASN A 42 1.47 -6.95 4.07
N ALA A 43 1.35 -7.99 4.89
CA ALA A 43 1.37 -9.38 4.44
C ALA A 43 0.35 -10.20 5.24
N PHE A 44 -0.07 -11.31 4.64
CA PHE A 44 -0.80 -12.36 5.35
C PHE A 44 0.21 -13.38 5.88
N PHE A 45 -0.06 -13.89 7.07
CA PHE A 45 0.76 -14.91 7.71
C PHE A 45 -0.10 -16.13 8.00
N ALA A 46 0.50 -17.31 7.89
CA ALA A 46 -0.11 -18.58 8.26
C ALA A 46 0.71 -19.25 9.38
N SER A 47 0.14 -20.27 10.02
CA SER A 47 0.88 -21.07 11.00
C SER A 47 2.08 -21.75 10.32
N ALA A 48 3.23 -21.79 11.01
CA ALA A 48 4.39 -22.55 10.55
C ALA A 48 4.13 -24.06 10.44
N SER A 49 3.09 -24.58 11.11
CA SER A 49 2.66 -25.98 11.04
C SER A 49 1.61 -26.26 9.97
N MET A 50 1.20 -25.25 9.19
CA MET A 50 0.18 -25.42 8.16
C MET A 50 0.72 -26.26 6.99
N PRO A 51 -0.02 -27.26 6.48
CA PRO A 51 0.42 -28.04 5.32
C PRO A 51 0.61 -27.17 4.07
N ASP A 52 1.66 -27.43 3.29
CA ASP A 52 1.99 -26.69 2.06
C ASP A 52 0.82 -26.57 1.07
N ALA A 53 0.00 -27.62 0.97
CA ALA A 53 -1.16 -27.62 0.09
C ALA A 53 -2.19 -26.53 0.48
N GLU A 54 -2.40 -26.34 1.78
CA GLU A 54 -3.31 -25.32 2.31
C GLU A 54 -2.74 -23.91 2.13
N VAL A 55 -1.43 -23.73 2.38
CA VAL A 55 -0.72 -22.46 2.14
C VAL A 55 -0.86 -22.06 0.67
N LYS A 56 -0.63 -22.99 -0.26
CA LYS A 56 -0.75 -22.73 -1.71
C LYS A 56 -2.19 -22.42 -2.11
N MET A 57 -3.17 -23.14 -1.56
CA MET A 57 -4.58 -22.88 -1.82
C MET A 57 -4.99 -21.48 -1.37
N LEU A 58 -4.64 -21.09 -0.14
CA LEU A 58 -4.97 -19.76 0.40
C LEU A 58 -4.21 -18.66 -0.35
N GLY A 59 -2.93 -18.86 -0.63
CA GLY A 59 -2.13 -17.93 -1.43
C GLY A 59 -2.75 -17.65 -2.79
N LYS A 60 -3.20 -18.71 -3.49
CA LYS A 60 -3.89 -18.58 -4.78
C LYS A 60 -5.20 -17.80 -4.66
N ALA A 61 -6.03 -18.13 -3.68
CA ALA A 61 -7.30 -17.43 -3.47
C ALA A 61 -7.09 -15.93 -3.14
N ILE A 62 -6.10 -15.60 -2.32
CA ILE A 62 -5.75 -14.21 -1.99
C ILE A 62 -5.31 -13.46 -3.24
N MET A 63 -4.43 -14.06 -4.06
CA MET A 63 -3.99 -13.46 -5.32
C MET A 63 -5.16 -13.16 -6.26
N GLU A 64 -6.09 -14.10 -6.41
CA GLU A 64 -7.27 -13.93 -7.26
C GLU A 64 -8.14 -12.77 -6.77
N VAL A 65 -8.41 -12.69 -5.46
CA VAL A 65 -9.22 -11.63 -4.86
C VAL A 65 -8.55 -10.25 -4.98
N VAL A 66 -7.25 -10.15 -4.67
CA VAL A 66 -6.49 -8.88 -4.78
C VAL A 66 -6.39 -8.41 -6.24
N SER A 67 -6.44 -9.34 -7.20
CA SER A 67 -6.46 -9.02 -8.63
C SER A 67 -7.78 -8.40 -9.09
N THR A 68 -8.87 -8.52 -8.32
CA THR A 68 -10.16 -7.96 -8.71
C THR A 68 -10.17 -6.42 -8.68
N PRO A 69 -10.76 -5.73 -9.68
CA PRO A 69 -10.73 -4.26 -9.75
C PRO A 69 -11.39 -3.56 -8.54
N SER A 70 -12.45 -4.16 -8.00
CA SER A 70 -13.17 -3.63 -6.82
C SER A 70 -12.27 -3.63 -5.59
N VAL A 71 -11.53 -4.72 -5.35
CA VAL A 71 -10.58 -4.84 -4.23
C VAL A 71 -9.41 -3.90 -4.41
N GLN A 72 -8.81 -3.84 -5.60
CA GLN A 72 -7.71 -2.89 -5.86
C GLN A 72 -8.16 -1.44 -5.65
N LYS A 73 -9.38 -1.08 -6.05
CA LYS A 73 -9.94 0.24 -5.81
C LYS A 73 -10.08 0.54 -4.31
N ALA A 74 -10.54 -0.45 -3.53
CA ALA A 74 -10.63 -0.32 -2.08
C ALA A 74 -9.26 -0.16 -1.42
N LEU A 75 -8.25 -0.94 -1.83
CA LEU A 75 -6.88 -0.82 -1.34
C LEU A 75 -6.29 0.57 -1.62
N ARG A 76 -6.39 1.06 -2.87
CA ARG A 76 -5.91 2.39 -3.25
C ARG A 76 -6.61 3.51 -2.49
N LYS A 77 -7.92 3.38 -2.23
CA LYS A 77 -8.69 4.35 -1.43
C LYS A 77 -8.15 4.47 0.01
N ASN A 78 -7.56 3.40 0.54
CA ASN A 78 -6.96 3.37 1.87
C ASN A 78 -5.44 3.63 1.85
N GLY A 79 -4.88 4.11 0.73
CA GLY A 79 -3.46 4.44 0.63
C GLY A 79 -2.54 3.22 0.51
N LEU A 80 -3.08 2.06 0.14
CA LEU A 80 -2.31 0.85 -0.11
C LEU A 80 -2.10 0.65 -1.61
N THR A 81 -0.87 0.33 -1.98
CA THR A 81 -0.53 -0.12 -3.33
C THR A 81 -0.77 -1.63 -3.42
N PRO A 82 -1.71 -2.11 -4.26
CA PRO A 82 -1.93 -3.54 -4.43
C PRO A 82 -0.68 -4.20 -5.01
N VAL A 83 -0.23 -5.28 -4.37
CA VAL A 83 0.83 -6.16 -4.87
C VAL A 83 0.22 -7.54 -4.98
N VAL A 84 0.40 -8.19 -6.14
CA VAL A 84 0.04 -9.59 -6.33
C VAL A 84 1.35 -10.37 -6.32
N ALA A 85 1.59 -11.09 -5.23
CA ALA A 85 2.76 -11.94 -5.05
C ALA A 85 2.30 -13.39 -4.83
N ALA A 86 3.07 -14.34 -5.34
CA ALA A 86 2.83 -15.76 -5.08
C ALA A 86 3.15 -16.08 -3.61
N ALA A 87 2.41 -17.04 -3.04
CA ALA A 87 2.80 -17.64 -1.77
C ALA A 87 4.05 -18.50 -2.01
N GLU A 88 5.07 -18.28 -1.18
CA GLU A 88 6.30 -19.07 -1.11
C GLU A 88 6.15 -20.19 -0.08
#